data_AF-A0A800KP03-F1
#
_entry.id   AF-A0A800KP03-F1
#
_cell.length_a   1.000
_cell.length_b   1.000
_cell.length_c   1.000
_cell.angle_alpha   90.00
_cell.angle_beta   90.00
_cell.angle_gamma   90.00
#
_symmetry.space_group_name_H-M   'P 1'
#
loop_
_entity.id
_entity.type
_entity.pdbx_description
1 polymer ?
#
loop_
_entity_poly.entity_id
_entity_poly.type
_entity_poly.pdbx_seq_one_letter_code
_entity_poly.pdbx_strand_id
1 'polypeptide(L)'
;MAVDQWQSRIEALEGKVTDLEARLDLKNKEVAYMYIHSNWALIRWYLAREQDRSGEGSEIYVRTKNAETLIDRQLSRNLRDVHFASDPMEVAYRWRIESTVILKENGYTFFD
;
A
#
# COMPACT_ATOMS: atom_id res chain seq x y z
N MET A 1 3.72 50.63 9.42
CA MET A 1 3.07 50.48 8.10
C MET A 1 3.79 49.48 7.20
N ALA A 2 5.04 49.70 6.76
CA ALA A 2 5.72 48.72 5.90
C ALA A 2 6.03 47.40 6.62
N VAL A 3 6.51 47.47 7.87
CA VAL A 3 6.82 46.27 8.69
C VAL A 3 5.57 45.44 8.97
N ASP A 4 4.45 46.07 9.34
CA ASP A 4 3.18 45.37 9.61
C ASP A 4 2.62 44.67 8.36
N GLN A 5 2.79 45.30 7.19
CA GLN A 5 2.42 44.70 5.90
C GLN A 5 3.29 43.50 5.54
N TRP A 6 4.61 43.59 5.79
CA TRP A 6 5.52 42.47 5.59
C TRP A 6 5.23 41.32 6.55
N GLN A 7 4.92 41.62 7.80
CA GLN A 7 4.59 40.62 8.82
C GLN A 7 3.30 39.87 8.49
N SER A 8 2.23 40.59 8.11
CA SER A 8 0.98 39.97 7.64
C SER A 8 1.20 39.08 6.41
N ARG A 9 2.11 39.47 5.51
CA ARG A 9 2.45 38.66 4.33
C ARG A 9 3.25 37.41 4.69
N ILE A 10 4.15 37.48 5.67
CA ILE A 10 4.89 36.32 6.18
C ILE A 10 3.92 35.33 6.81
N GLU A 11 3.05 35.78 7.71
CA GLU A 11 2.04 34.92 8.35
C GLU A 11 1.13 34.24 7.32
N ALA A 12 0.70 34.97 6.28
CA ALA A 12 -0.10 34.40 5.20
C ALA A 12 0.67 33.38 4.34
N LEU A 13 1.98 33.52 4.20
CA LEU A 13 2.83 32.57 3.49
C LEU A 13 3.10 31.33 4.35
N GLU A 14 3.41 31.50 5.63
CA GLU A 14 3.60 30.40 6.60
C GLU A 14 2.34 29.54 6.67
N GLY A 15 1.16 30.15 6.77
CA GLY A 15 -0.11 29.40 6.76
C GLY A 15 -0.33 28.60 5.47
N LYS A 16 0.06 29.14 4.31
CA LYS A 16 0.01 28.41 3.03
C LYS A 16 1.00 27.26 2.97
N VAL A 17 2.20 27.42 3.51
CA VAL A 17 3.21 26.37 3.57
C VAL A 17 2.70 25.21 4.42
N THR A 18 2.16 25.47 5.61
CA THR A 18 1.60 24.43 6.48
C THR A 18 0.43 23.67 5.84
N ASP A 19 -0.48 24.37 5.15
CA ASP A 19 -1.57 23.71 4.40
C ASP A 19 -1.04 22.85 3.26
N LEU A 20 -0.04 23.32 2.51
CA LEU A 20 0.58 22.54 1.44
C LEU A 20 1.30 21.30 1.97
N GLU A 21 2.01 21.42 3.10
CA GLU A 21 2.67 20.29 3.76
C GLU A 21 1.66 19.22 4.19
N ALA A 22 0.53 19.63 4.79
CA ALA A 22 -0.53 18.71 5.20
C ALA A 22 -1.17 17.99 3.99
N ARG A 23 -1.40 18.71 2.88
CA ARG A 23 -1.94 18.12 1.65
C ARG A 23 -0.97 17.15 0.99
N LEU A 24 0.33 17.47 1.02
CA LEU A 24 1.37 16.60 0.49
C LEU A 24 1.46 15.30 1.30
N ASP A 25 1.44 15.38 2.63
CA ASP A 25 1.40 14.21 3.51
C ASP A 25 0.18 13.31 3.23
N LEU A 26 -1.02 13.91 3.13
CA LEU A 26 -2.24 13.19 2.77
C LEU A 26 -2.10 12.50 1.40
N LYS A 27 -1.58 13.22 0.39
CA LYS A 27 -1.37 12.65 -0.95
C LYS A 27 -0.39 11.48 -0.93
N ASN A 28 0.70 11.57 -0.18
CA ASN A 28 1.65 10.47 -0.05
C ASN A 28 1.00 9.23 0.57
N LYS A 29 0.17 9.42 1.61
CA LYS A 29 -0.62 8.33 2.21
C LYS A 29 -1.58 7.72 1.21
N GLU A 30 -2.36 8.53 0.50
CA GLU A 30 -3.30 8.05 -0.53
C GLU A 30 -2.60 7.21 -1.61
N VAL A 31 -1.45 7.66 -2.11
CA VAL A 31 -0.70 6.92 -3.14
C VAL A 31 -0.17 5.59 -2.59
N ALA A 32 0.37 5.58 -1.36
CA ALA A 32 0.83 4.35 -0.71
C ALA A 32 -0.34 3.37 -0.47
N TYR A 33 -1.47 3.87 0.00
CA TYR A 33 -2.71 3.10 0.14
C TYR A 33 -3.12 2.45 -1.18
N MET A 34 -3.14 3.22 -2.27
CA MET A 34 -3.47 2.72 -3.60
C MET A 34 -2.46 1.67 -4.08
N TYR A 35 -1.17 1.88 -3.84
CA TYR A 35 -0.13 0.92 -4.21
C TYR A 35 -0.35 -0.41 -3.49
N ILE A 36 -0.60 -0.37 -2.18
CA ILE A 36 -0.90 -1.56 -1.39
C ILE A 36 -2.15 -2.24 -1.95
N HIS A 37 -3.25 -1.51 -2.07
CA HIS A 37 -4.48 -2.10 -2.56
C HIS A 37 -4.34 -2.71 -3.97
N SER A 38 -3.57 -2.07 -4.84
CA SER A 38 -3.38 -2.52 -6.23
C SER A 38 -2.57 -3.80 -6.36
N ASN A 39 -1.50 -4.00 -5.59
CA ASN A 39 -0.82 -5.31 -5.69
C ASN A 39 -1.74 -6.42 -5.14
N TRP A 40 -2.63 -6.14 -4.20
CA TRP A 40 -3.48 -7.16 -3.60
C TRP A 40 -4.56 -7.56 -4.59
N ALA A 41 -5.18 -6.57 -5.24
CA ALA A 41 -6.13 -6.80 -6.31
C ALA A 41 -5.50 -7.67 -7.43
N LEU A 42 -4.26 -7.36 -7.81
CA LEU A 42 -3.53 -8.11 -8.84
C LEU A 42 -3.17 -9.54 -8.40
N ILE A 43 -2.65 -9.71 -7.17
CA ILE A 43 -2.36 -11.02 -6.57
C ILE A 43 -3.62 -11.87 -6.54
N ARG A 44 -4.70 -11.32 -6.01
CA ARG A 44 -5.96 -12.03 -5.84
C ARG A 44 -6.54 -12.47 -7.17
N TRP A 45 -6.48 -11.61 -8.20
CA TRP A 45 -6.89 -11.98 -9.55
C TRP A 45 -6.08 -13.17 -10.09
N TYR A 46 -4.75 -13.11 -9.94
CA TYR A 46 -3.87 -14.19 -10.40
C TYR A 46 -4.16 -15.51 -9.67
N LEU A 47 -4.28 -15.46 -8.34
CA LEU A 47 -4.59 -16.61 -7.51
C LEU A 47 -5.98 -17.19 -7.84
N ALA A 48 -7.01 -16.37 -8.00
CA ALA A 48 -8.34 -16.84 -8.42
C ALA A 48 -8.27 -17.58 -9.77
N ARG A 49 -7.52 -17.03 -10.74
CA ARG A 49 -7.33 -17.67 -12.05
C ARG A 49 -6.65 -19.04 -11.95
N GLU A 50 -5.64 -19.19 -11.10
CA GLU A 50 -4.94 -20.48 -10.91
C GLU A 50 -5.83 -21.51 -10.19
N GLN A 51 -6.70 -21.07 -9.27
CA GLN A 51 -7.74 -21.91 -8.66
C GLN A 51 -8.71 -22.44 -9.72
N ASP A 52 -9.24 -21.55 -10.58
CA ASP A 52 -10.21 -21.91 -11.64
C ASP A 52 -9.61 -22.90 -12.64
N ARG A 53 -8.34 -22.75 -13.00
CA ARG A 53 -7.66 -23.64 -13.95
C ARG A 53 -7.39 -25.03 -13.40
N SER A 54 -7.14 -25.14 -12.09
CA SER A 54 -6.70 -26.38 -11.46
C SER A 54 -7.86 -27.22 -10.92
N GLY A 55 -9.02 -26.60 -10.69
CA GLY A 55 -10.20 -27.26 -10.15
C GLY A 55 -10.13 -27.52 -8.64
N GLU A 56 -11.30 -27.55 -8.00
CA GLU A 56 -11.44 -27.82 -6.57
C GLU A 56 -10.93 -29.24 -6.23
N GLY A 57 -10.07 -29.34 -5.21
CA GLY A 57 -9.46 -30.59 -4.76
C GLY A 57 -8.05 -30.85 -5.27
N SER A 58 -7.54 -30.04 -6.21
CA SER A 58 -6.14 -30.09 -6.62
C SER A 58 -5.20 -29.50 -5.55
N GLU A 59 -3.96 -29.99 -5.49
CA GLU A 59 -2.93 -29.42 -4.61
C GLU A 59 -2.67 -27.94 -4.93
N ILE A 60 -2.72 -27.58 -6.22
CA ILE A 60 -2.57 -26.19 -6.67
C ILE A 60 -3.68 -25.33 -6.08
N TYR A 61 -4.94 -25.74 -6.15
CA TYR A 61 -6.05 -24.99 -5.56
C TYR A 61 -5.83 -24.71 -4.06
N VAL A 62 -5.40 -25.72 -3.30
CA VAL A 62 -5.13 -25.59 -1.85
C VAL A 62 -4.00 -24.60 -1.58
N ARG A 63 -2.87 -24.71 -2.29
CA ARG A 63 -1.73 -23.78 -2.15
C ARG A 63 -2.11 -22.35 -2.52
N THR A 64 -2.89 -22.19 -3.59
CA THR A 64 -3.36 -20.89 -4.07
C THR A 64 -4.24 -20.19 -3.03
N LYS A 65 -5.19 -20.93 -2.44
CA LYS A 65 -6.09 -20.44 -1.39
C LYS A 65 -5.36 -20.12 -0.08
N ASN A 66 -4.34 -20.90 0.25
CA ASN A 66 -3.48 -20.64 1.40
C ASN A 66 -2.69 -19.33 1.22
N ALA A 67 -2.07 -19.14 0.05
CA ALA A 67 -1.35 -17.91 -0.28
C ALA A 67 -2.27 -16.68 -0.19
N GLU A 68 -3.48 -16.74 -0.77
CA GLU A 68 -4.48 -15.67 -0.69
C GLU A 68 -4.79 -15.31 0.77
N THR A 69 -5.04 -16.32 1.60
CA THR A 69 -5.39 -16.13 3.02
C THR A 69 -4.24 -15.49 3.82
N LEU A 70 -3.00 -15.91 3.58
CA LEU A 70 -1.83 -15.37 4.28
C LEU A 70 -1.59 -13.90 3.95
N ILE A 71 -1.75 -13.52 2.67
CA ILE A 71 -1.55 -12.14 2.21
C ILE A 71 -2.70 -11.24 2.68
N ASP A 72 -3.94 -11.70 2.62
CA ASP A 72 -5.12 -10.94 3.09
C ASP A 72 -5.00 -10.55 4.58
N ARG A 73 -4.47 -11.46 5.41
CA ARG A 73 -4.20 -11.17 6.84
C ARG A 73 -3.19 -10.04 7.04
N GLN A 74 -2.23 -9.88 6.15
CA GLN A 74 -1.26 -8.79 6.21
C GLN A 74 -1.83 -7.47 5.66
N LEU A 75 -2.82 -7.52 4.76
CA LEU A 75 -3.38 -6.34 4.12
C LEU A 75 -3.90 -5.32 5.15
N SER A 76 -4.77 -5.75 6.06
CA SER A 76 -5.36 -4.86 7.07
C SER A 76 -4.30 -4.19 7.95
N ARG A 77 -3.24 -4.93 8.31
CA ARG A 77 -2.11 -4.41 9.08
C ARG A 77 -1.33 -3.36 8.29
N ASN A 78 -0.97 -3.65 7.05
CA ASN A 78 -0.18 -2.72 6.23
C ASN A 78 -0.95 -1.44 5.90
N LEU A 79 -2.26 -1.54 5.66
CA LEU A 79 -3.13 -0.37 5.50
C LEU A 79 -3.10 0.51 6.76
N ARG A 80 -3.21 -0.10 7.95
CA ARG A 80 -3.08 0.62 9.21
C ARG A 80 -1.71 1.26 9.37
N ASP A 81 -0.64 0.55 9.04
CA ASP A 81 0.74 1.04 9.18
C ASP A 81 0.99 2.26 8.27
N VAL A 82 0.45 2.27 7.03
CA VAL A 82 0.48 3.45 6.13
C VAL A 82 -0.14 4.69 6.76
N HIS A 83 -1.24 4.54 7.52
CA HIS A 83 -1.91 5.69 8.14
C HIS A 83 -1.02 6.41 9.17
N PHE A 84 -0.18 5.65 9.88
CA PHE A 84 0.63 6.14 10.99
C PHE A 84 2.12 6.32 10.64
N ALA A 85 2.53 5.91 9.44
CA ALA A 85 3.91 6.02 8.99
C ALA A 85 4.29 7.45 8.62
N SER A 86 5.52 7.83 8.95
CA SER A 86 6.17 9.05 8.48
C SER A 86 6.56 8.97 7.01
N ASP A 87 6.88 7.76 6.53
CA ASP A 87 7.08 7.45 5.11
C ASP A 87 6.07 6.36 4.69
N PRO A 88 4.89 6.76 4.19
CA PRO A 88 3.86 5.83 3.75
C PRO A 88 4.32 4.91 2.60
N MET A 89 5.20 5.41 1.73
CA MET A 89 5.63 4.67 0.55
C MET A 89 6.63 3.58 0.90
N GLU A 90 7.48 3.80 1.90
CA GLU A 90 8.37 2.77 2.43
C GLU A 90 7.57 1.54 2.94
N VAL A 91 6.45 1.78 3.65
CA VAL A 91 5.54 0.71 4.10
C VAL A 91 4.96 -0.03 2.90
N ALA A 92 4.52 0.69 1.88
CA ALA A 92 3.96 0.11 0.66
C ALA A 92 4.97 -0.79 -0.08
N TYR A 93 6.24 -0.39 -0.18
CA TYR A 93 7.30 -1.22 -0.76
C TYR A 93 7.61 -2.44 0.08
N ARG A 94 7.66 -2.29 1.40
CA ARG A 94 7.89 -3.41 2.32
C ARG A 94 6.81 -4.46 2.18
N TRP A 95 5.55 -4.04 2.08
CA TRP A 95 4.44 -4.95 1.87
C TRP A 95 4.54 -5.74 0.56
N ARG A 96 5.03 -5.14 -0.55
CA ARG A 96 5.33 -5.89 -1.78
C ARG A 96 6.36 -6.99 -1.53
N ILE A 97 7.43 -6.69 -0.80
CA ILE A 97 8.49 -7.66 -0.47
C ILE A 97 7.91 -8.82 0.35
N GLU A 98 7.17 -8.52 1.42
CA GLU A 98 6.51 -9.53 2.28
C GLU A 98 5.54 -10.40 1.47
N SER A 99 4.72 -9.79 0.62
CA SER A 99 3.78 -10.51 -0.24
C SER A 99 4.51 -11.41 -1.24
N THR A 100 5.64 -10.95 -1.78
CA THR A 100 6.47 -11.74 -2.71
C THR A 100 7.09 -12.95 -2.01
N VAL A 101 7.53 -12.80 -0.75
CA VAL A 101 8.03 -13.92 0.05
C VAL A 101 6.94 -14.96 0.26
N ILE A 102 5.74 -14.54 0.69
CA ILE A 102 4.61 -15.46 0.90
C ILE A 102 4.24 -16.20 -0.40
N LEU A 103 4.23 -15.50 -1.54
CA LEU A 103 3.98 -16.12 -2.84
C LEU A 103 5.04 -17.18 -3.17
N LYS A 104 6.32 -16.87 -2.98
CA LYS A 104 7.43 -17.81 -3.23
C LYS A 104 7.35 -19.04 -2.33
N GLU A 105 7.04 -18.87 -1.05
CA GLU A 105 6.85 -19.97 -0.10
C GLU A 105 5.70 -20.91 -0.49
N ASN A 106 4.69 -20.39 -1.21
CA ASN A 106 3.59 -21.19 -1.76
C ASN A 106 3.83 -21.65 -3.21
N GLY A 107 5.00 -21.37 -3.78
CA GLY A 107 5.41 -21.85 -5.11
C GLY A 107 5.06 -20.93 -6.30
N TYR A 108 4.87 -19.62 -6.06
CA TYR A 108 4.53 -18.63 -7.09
C TYR A 108 5.60 -17.54 -7.26
N THR A 109 5.82 -17.07 -8.50
CA THR A 109 6.85 -16.05 -8.85
C THR A 109 6.28 -14.92 -9.71
N PHE A 110 5.35 -14.15 -9.15
CA PHE A 110 4.56 -13.16 -9.91
C PHE A 110 5.22 -11.77 -10.05
N PHE A 111 6.20 -11.43 -9.20
CA PHE A 111 6.77 -10.07 -9.08
C PHE A 111 8.29 -9.99 -9.18
N ASP A 112 8.92 -11.05 -9.67
CA ASP A 112 10.36 -11.06 -9.95
C ASP A 112 10.70 -10.29 -11.24
#